data_AF-A0AAD8DZB1-F1
#
_entry.id   AF-A0AAD8DZB1-F1
#
_cell.length_a   1.000
_cell.length_b   1.000
_cell.length_c   1.000
_cell.angle_alpha   90.00
_cell.angle_beta   90.00
_cell.angle_gamma   90.00
#
_symmetry.space_group_name_H-M   'P 1'
#
loop_
_entity.id
_entity.type
_entity.pdbx_description
1 polymer ?
#
loop_
_entity_poly.entity_id
_entity_poly.type
_entity_poly.pdbx_seq_one_letter_code
_entity_poly.pdbx_strand_id
1 'polypeptide(L)'
;MKFGLFLVDTNLRQFLERKRPKMISGIRPRLEKLLDKLDEVAQYYSSMIEKHKDDPKIIPNIKLALLFHDTWPENPDTFHTAMLNRTRILPVDQLKSIYDTFENYKFRVYDFEENRPTSGESDECIALLVQSGISQFISRTQPTCAMNARCKRVILGENQFGYGLTHRLLLLAVARFKERCVVFSPKMDRYKSDTFCKLCYNEADYIATNSFGMPDLMFEQISICGLFGHAQFLRNHWLNTLRKFQTTAGCFSERLATGGFEANKLREDVNKEWMLDRPTDIIHGECNIHFTPKQLSIIFGKWDSYYSNVNDFEKNFPSPKDSDACLTYLVQTPHLYTNGRSQLSCLTPPKCRLMIEEGSDFGYALTHRLLYLIVARFSRRCVVFSEMEDKLKTDMFCKKCFYEAEYIASNGFRYPDLMFEQIGLCGLLGHAQFIRNYWLKTLLKFQTPEGCFPGKASEEVEDQMKEDEDEEWKIDRKLDIMNGQCNVHFSSVAVATLSNALRFIMETYY
;
A
#
# COMPACT_ATOMS: atom_id res chain seq x y z
N MET A 1 3.65 -13.30 18.80
CA MET A 1 4.77 -12.40 19.19
C MET A 1 5.92 -12.42 18.19
N LYS A 2 6.46 -13.59 17.82
CA LYS A 2 7.60 -13.70 16.90
C LYS A 2 7.39 -13.13 15.50
N PHE A 3 6.18 -13.26 14.96
CA PHE A 3 5.81 -12.61 13.71
C PHE A 3 6.00 -11.09 13.79
N GLY A 4 5.49 -10.44 14.85
CA GLY A 4 5.70 -9.02 15.08
C GLY A 4 7.17 -8.62 15.18
N LEU A 5 7.99 -9.39 15.91
CA LEU A 5 9.44 -9.15 16.01
C LEU A 5 10.15 -9.28 14.65
N PHE A 6 9.83 -10.32 13.88
CA PHE A 6 10.32 -10.51 12.51
C PHE A 6 10.01 -9.31 11.63
N LEU A 7 8.80 -8.76 11.75
CA LEU A 7 8.39 -7.58 10.99
C LEU A 7 9.10 -6.31 11.44
N VAL A 8 9.43 -6.17 12.72
CA VAL A 8 10.22 -5.03 13.20
C VAL A 8 11.66 -5.11 12.71
N ASP A 9 12.30 -6.27 12.81
CA ASP A 9 13.67 -6.45 12.33
C ASP A 9 13.79 -6.25 10.81
N THR A 10 12.85 -6.81 10.03
CA THR A 10 12.80 -6.63 8.57
C THR A 10 12.67 -5.16 8.17
N ASN A 11 11.95 -4.36 8.96
CA ASN A 11 11.64 -2.98 8.61
C ASN A 11 12.61 -1.94 9.18
N LEU A 12 12.98 -2.03 10.47
CA LEU A 12 13.68 -0.96 11.18
C LEU A 12 15.19 -1.20 11.26
N ARG A 13 15.64 -2.44 11.52
CA ARG A 13 17.07 -2.74 11.68
C ARG A 13 17.81 -2.57 10.36
N GLN A 14 17.30 -3.16 9.29
CA GLN A 14 17.88 -2.99 7.96
C GLN A 14 17.90 -1.52 7.51
N PHE A 15 16.82 -0.76 7.81
CA PHE A 15 16.78 0.67 7.50
C PHE A 15 17.86 1.45 8.28
N LEU A 16 17.98 1.21 9.60
CA LEU A 16 18.99 1.86 10.44
C LEU A 16 20.39 1.59 9.89
N GLU A 17 20.74 0.35 9.54
CA GLU A 17 22.05 0.03 8.99
C GLU A 17 22.37 0.82 7.71
N ARG A 18 21.40 0.95 6.81
CA ARG A 18 21.54 1.67 5.53
C ARG A 18 21.62 3.19 5.68
N LYS A 19 20.85 3.74 6.62
CA LYS A 19 20.65 5.20 6.77
C LYS A 19 21.36 5.80 7.98
N ARG A 20 22.05 4.97 8.78
CA ARG A 20 22.80 5.36 9.98
C ARG A 20 23.62 6.65 9.81
N PRO A 21 24.41 6.82 8.71
CA PRO A 21 25.25 8.01 8.55
C PRO A 21 24.46 9.31 8.33
N LYS A 22 23.23 9.21 7.80
CA LYS A 22 22.39 10.35 7.40
C LYS A 22 21.31 10.69 8.44
N MET A 23 21.18 9.88 9.50
CA MET A 23 20.12 10.01 10.48
C MET A 23 20.41 11.13 11.49
N ILE A 24 19.39 11.95 11.79
CA ILE A 24 19.48 13.07 12.75
C ILE A 24 19.92 12.56 14.12
N SER A 25 20.82 13.31 14.77
CA SER A 25 21.45 12.95 16.05
C SER A 25 20.47 12.68 17.19
N GLY A 26 19.27 13.26 17.19
CA GLY A 26 18.24 13.00 18.22
C GLY A 26 17.38 11.75 17.98
N ILE A 27 17.26 11.29 16.73
CA ILE A 27 16.41 10.13 16.37
C ILE A 27 17.20 8.83 16.50
N ARG A 28 18.47 8.86 16.07
CA ARG A 28 19.34 7.68 16.05
C ARG A 28 19.45 6.96 17.41
N PRO A 29 19.77 7.63 18.53
CA PRO A 29 19.89 6.95 19.83
C PRO A 29 18.55 6.37 20.32
N ARG A 30 17.42 6.97 19.93
CA ARG A 30 16.09 6.47 20.29
C ARG A 30 15.74 5.20 19.52
N LEU A 31 16.08 5.15 18.23
CA LEU A 31 15.88 3.97 17.39
C LEU A 31 16.83 2.83 17.78
N GLU A 32 18.10 3.14 18.07
CA GLU A 32 19.07 2.17 18.59
C GLU A 32 18.57 1.57 19.92
N LYS A 33 18.16 2.41 20.88
CA LYS A 33 17.58 1.94 22.15
C LYS A 33 16.31 1.08 21.96
N LEU A 34 15.50 1.37 20.94
CA LEU A 34 14.33 0.55 20.62
C LEU A 34 14.75 -0.84 20.10
N LEU A 35 15.75 -0.89 19.21
CA LEU A 35 16.29 -2.15 18.69
C LEU A 35 17.00 -2.97 19.77
N ASP A 36 17.73 -2.34 20.69
CA ASP A 36 18.35 -3.03 21.83
C ASP A 36 17.29 -3.72 22.70
N LYS A 37 16.18 -3.02 22.99
CA LYS A 37 15.05 -3.61 23.72
C LYS A 37 14.40 -4.77 22.96
N LEU A 38 14.34 -4.70 21.63
CA LEU A 38 13.82 -5.78 20.81
C LEU A 38 14.76 -6.99 20.81
N ASP A 39 16.07 -6.77 20.87
CA ASP A 39 17.08 -7.82 21.00
C ASP A 39 16.92 -8.58 22.33
N GLU A 40 16.62 -7.89 23.44
CA GLU A 40 16.30 -8.53 24.71
C GLU A 40 15.07 -9.45 24.60
N VAL A 41 14.00 -8.99 23.95
CA VAL A 41 12.78 -9.79 23.75
C VAL A 41 13.04 -10.97 22.81
N ALA A 42 13.84 -10.77 21.77
CA ALA A 42 14.23 -11.82 20.84
C ALA A 42 15.07 -12.90 21.53
N GLN A 43 16.05 -12.50 22.35
CA GLN A 43 16.88 -13.40 23.15
C GLN A 43 16.04 -14.22 24.13
N TYR A 44 15.13 -13.57 24.87
CA TYR A 44 14.19 -14.26 25.76
C TYR A 44 13.40 -15.35 25.02
N TYR A 45 12.88 -15.02 23.83
CA TYR A 45 12.13 -15.98 23.04
C TYR A 45 13.02 -17.13 22.52
N SER A 46 14.25 -16.86 22.07
CA SER A 46 15.17 -17.90 21.64
C SER A 46 15.53 -18.85 22.79
N SER A 47 15.73 -18.33 24.01
CA SER A 47 15.90 -19.17 25.20
C SER A 47 14.67 -20.03 25.49
N MET A 48 13.46 -19.50 25.29
CA MET A 48 12.23 -20.28 25.44
C MET A 48 12.09 -21.40 24.39
N ILE A 49 12.46 -21.16 23.13
CA ILE A 49 12.49 -22.24 22.13
C ILE A 49 13.46 -23.33 22.55
N GLU A 50 14.69 -22.94 22.89
CA GLU A 50 15.74 -23.89 23.20
C GLU A 50 15.36 -24.78 24.40
N LYS A 51 14.70 -24.19 25.40
CA LYS A 51 14.15 -24.91 26.56
C LYS A 51 13.09 -25.96 26.18
N HIS A 52 12.32 -25.73 25.12
CA HIS A 52 11.17 -26.54 24.73
C HIS A 52 11.35 -27.32 23.40
N LYS A 53 12.56 -27.33 22.83
CA LYS A 53 12.85 -27.90 21.50
C LYS A 53 12.55 -29.40 21.37
N ASP A 54 12.64 -30.12 22.48
CA ASP A 54 12.41 -31.57 22.54
C ASP A 54 10.97 -31.94 22.95
N ASP A 55 10.09 -30.96 23.23
CA ASP A 55 8.70 -31.21 23.57
C ASP A 55 7.86 -31.48 22.30
N PRO A 56 7.40 -32.74 22.08
CA PRO A 56 6.67 -33.11 20.86
C PRO A 56 5.37 -32.33 20.66
N LYS A 57 4.76 -31.76 21.71
CA LYS A 57 3.56 -30.93 21.59
C LYS A 57 3.86 -29.54 21.04
N ILE A 58 5.08 -29.05 21.24
CA ILE A 58 5.49 -27.69 20.90
C ILE A 58 6.34 -27.66 19.62
N ILE A 59 6.91 -28.79 19.20
CA ILE A 59 7.71 -28.92 17.95
C ILE A 59 7.08 -28.23 16.72
N PRO A 60 5.78 -28.39 16.40
CA PRO A 60 5.19 -27.68 15.25
C PRO A 60 5.27 -26.15 15.38
N ASN A 61 4.99 -25.61 16.56
CA ASN A 61 5.06 -24.18 16.85
C ASN A 61 6.51 -23.68 16.82
N ILE A 62 7.46 -24.50 17.26
CA ILE A 62 8.89 -24.20 17.17
C ILE A 62 9.34 -24.16 15.70
N LYS A 63 8.90 -25.10 14.86
CA LYS A 63 9.19 -25.08 13.42
C LYS A 63 8.65 -23.83 12.74
N LEU A 64 7.42 -23.42 13.07
CA LEU A 64 6.86 -22.15 12.59
C LEU A 64 7.66 -20.95 13.10
N ALA A 65 8.05 -20.95 14.37
CA ALA A 65 8.88 -19.91 14.97
C ALA A 65 10.29 -19.82 14.34
N LEU A 66 10.78 -20.91 13.74
CA LEU A 66 12.03 -20.95 12.97
C LEU A 66 11.89 -20.40 11.55
N LEU A 67 10.67 -20.22 10.99
CA LEU A 67 10.49 -19.42 9.76
C LEU A 67 10.99 -17.99 9.93
N PHE A 68 10.93 -17.52 11.16
CA PHE A 68 11.22 -16.14 11.52
C PHE A 68 12.58 -16.01 12.22
N HIS A 69 13.35 -17.12 12.32
CA HIS A 69 14.68 -17.18 12.92
C HIS A 69 15.73 -17.40 11.82
N ASP A 70 16.82 -16.64 11.82
CA ASP A 70 17.98 -16.75 10.92
C ASP A 70 17.78 -16.47 9.43
N THR A 71 16.54 -16.25 8.98
CA THR A 71 16.24 -15.91 7.59
C THR A 71 16.24 -14.39 7.40
N TRP A 72 17.43 -13.78 7.27
CA TRP A 72 17.53 -12.35 6.98
C TRP A 72 17.11 -12.10 5.52
N PRO A 73 15.99 -11.39 5.22
CA PRO A 73 15.58 -11.12 3.85
C PRO A 73 16.56 -10.20 3.11
N GLU A 74 16.60 -10.33 1.78
CA GLU A 74 16.95 -9.21 0.92
C GLU A 74 16.01 -8.04 1.16
N ASN A 75 16.56 -6.84 0.94
CA ASN A 75 15.95 -5.53 1.13
C ASN A 75 14.43 -5.50 0.89
N PRO A 76 13.61 -5.06 1.86
CA PRO A 76 12.22 -4.76 1.55
C PRO A 76 12.16 -3.68 0.46
N ASP A 77 11.14 -3.74 -0.40
CA ASP A 77 10.98 -2.80 -1.50
C ASP A 77 11.05 -1.38 -0.94
N THR A 78 12.06 -0.61 -1.34
CA THR A 78 12.19 0.77 -0.87
C THR A 78 10.93 1.53 -1.24
N PHE A 79 10.33 2.26 -0.29
CA PHE A 79 9.48 3.38 -0.66
C PHE A 79 10.33 4.24 -1.61
N HIS A 80 9.78 4.60 -2.77
CA HIS A 80 10.51 5.26 -3.85
C HIS A 80 10.96 6.69 -3.45
N THR A 81 12.01 6.81 -2.64
CA THR A 81 12.40 8.06 -1.93
C THR A 81 13.65 8.71 -2.49
N ALA A 82 14.38 8.02 -3.37
CA ALA A 82 15.40 8.63 -4.23
C ALA A 82 14.83 9.80 -5.07
N MET A 83 13.51 9.84 -5.24
CA MET A 83 12.80 10.89 -5.97
C MET A 83 12.38 12.06 -5.10
N LEU A 84 12.05 11.86 -3.82
CA LEU A 84 11.82 12.94 -2.85
C LEU A 84 13.06 13.85 -2.75
N ASN A 85 14.25 13.26 -2.67
CA ASN A 85 15.52 13.99 -2.61
C ASN A 85 15.91 14.74 -3.89
N ARG A 86 15.30 14.41 -5.04
CA ARG A 86 15.55 15.08 -6.35
C ARG A 86 14.56 16.20 -6.65
N THR A 87 13.48 16.27 -5.88
CA THR A 87 12.40 17.24 -6.07
C THR A 87 12.65 18.42 -5.14
N ARG A 88 13.45 19.38 -5.62
CA ARG A 88 13.65 20.65 -4.91
C ARG A 88 12.32 21.39 -4.91
N ILE A 89 11.72 21.58 -3.74
CA ILE A 89 10.59 22.49 -3.58
C ILE A 89 11.10 23.89 -3.89
N LEU A 90 10.58 24.50 -4.95
CA LEU A 90 10.99 25.82 -5.39
C LEU A 90 10.20 26.87 -4.61
N PRO A 91 10.83 27.96 -4.14
CA PRO A 91 10.11 29.11 -3.62
C PRO A 91 9.15 29.68 -4.68
N VAL A 92 8.05 30.30 -4.23
CA VAL A 92 7.01 30.89 -5.11
C VAL A 92 7.61 31.82 -6.17
N ASP A 93 8.63 32.62 -5.83
CA ASP A 93 9.26 33.53 -6.78
C ASP A 93 10.03 32.80 -7.90
N GLN A 94 10.61 31.64 -7.61
CA GLN A 94 11.24 30.80 -8.62
C GLN A 94 10.18 30.14 -9.51
N LEU A 95 9.06 29.68 -8.95
CA LEU A 95 7.94 29.15 -9.73
C LEU A 95 7.37 30.23 -10.66
N LYS A 96 7.18 31.47 -10.19
CA LYS A 96 6.78 32.61 -11.02
C LYS A 96 7.78 32.93 -12.12
N SER A 97 9.08 32.76 -11.90
CA SER A 97 10.08 32.96 -12.97
C SER A 97 10.01 31.89 -14.06
N ILE A 98 9.53 30.69 -13.73
CA ILE A 98 9.38 29.57 -14.67
C ILE A 98 8.05 29.67 -15.42
N TYR A 99 6.96 29.89 -14.68
CA TYR A 99 5.58 29.82 -15.19
C TYR A 99 4.96 31.18 -15.51
N ASP A 100 5.67 32.29 -15.27
CA ASP A 100 5.14 33.65 -15.37
C ASP A 100 3.95 33.88 -14.41
N THR A 101 3.21 34.98 -14.54
CA THR A 101 1.97 35.22 -13.79
C THR A 101 0.96 34.10 -14.01
N PHE A 102 0.12 33.82 -13.00
CA PHE A 102 -0.82 32.71 -13.08
C PHE A 102 -1.84 32.87 -14.22
N GLU A 103 -2.19 34.09 -14.60
CA GLU A 103 -3.07 34.37 -15.75
C GLU A 103 -2.37 34.04 -17.08
N ASN A 104 -1.11 34.45 -17.26
CA ASN A 104 -0.33 34.09 -18.45
C ASN A 104 -0.06 32.59 -18.51
N TYR A 105 0.20 31.97 -17.36
CA TYR A 105 0.32 30.52 -17.23
C TYR A 105 -0.95 29.82 -17.73
N LYS A 106 -2.13 30.18 -17.21
CA LYS A 106 -3.42 29.62 -17.65
C LYS A 106 -3.61 29.78 -19.16
N PHE A 107 -3.35 30.98 -19.69
CA PHE A 107 -3.46 31.27 -21.11
C PHE A 107 -2.59 30.30 -21.94
N ARG A 108 -1.32 30.12 -21.57
CA ARG A 108 -0.39 29.20 -22.26
C ARG A 108 -0.74 27.73 -22.10
N VAL A 109 -1.34 27.33 -20.98
CA VAL A 109 -1.79 25.94 -20.81
C VAL A 109 -2.92 25.60 -21.78
N TYR A 110 -3.85 26.54 -22.00
CA TYR A 110 -4.97 26.40 -22.93
C TYR A 110 -4.63 26.77 -24.38
N ASP A 111 -3.42 27.26 -24.67
CA ASP A 111 -2.94 27.44 -26.02
C ASP A 111 -2.54 26.09 -26.62
N PHE A 112 -3.52 25.43 -27.26
CA PHE A 112 -3.33 24.10 -27.85
C PHE A 112 -2.39 24.11 -29.08
N GLU A 113 -2.07 25.26 -29.66
CA GLU A 113 -1.12 25.33 -30.78
C GLU A 113 0.34 25.31 -30.28
N GLU A 114 0.62 26.03 -29.20
CA GLU A 114 1.94 26.02 -28.54
C GLU A 114 2.13 24.78 -27.66
N ASN A 115 1.06 24.26 -27.03
CA ASN A 115 1.15 23.19 -26.03
C ASN A 115 0.96 21.77 -26.61
N ARG A 116 1.84 21.38 -27.53
CA ARG A 116 1.95 20.01 -28.06
C ARG A 116 2.50 18.97 -27.06
N PRO A 117 2.12 17.69 -27.21
CA PRO A 117 1.10 17.20 -28.12
C PRO A 117 -0.30 17.70 -27.77
N THR A 118 -1.09 17.96 -28.81
CA THR A 118 -2.53 18.17 -28.62
C THR A 118 -3.19 16.88 -28.12
N SER A 119 -4.42 16.99 -27.61
CA SER A 119 -5.22 15.81 -27.26
C SER A 119 -5.31 14.84 -28.44
N GLY A 120 -5.63 15.33 -29.64
CA GLY A 120 -5.71 14.52 -30.85
C GLY A 120 -4.40 13.83 -31.24
N GLU A 121 -3.25 14.53 -31.14
CA GLU A 121 -1.93 13.90 -31.39
C GLU A 121 -1.61 12.82 -30.36
N SER A 122 -1.99 13.04 -29.09
CA SER A 122 -1.79 12.06 -28.04
C SER A 122 -2.70 10.84 -28.21
N ASP A 123 -3.97 11.05 -28.50
CA ASP A 123 -4.98 10.00 -28.69
C ASP A 123 -4.62 9.11 -29.88
N GLU A 124 -4.16 9.70 -30.99
CA GLU A 124 -3.66 8.95 -32.15
C GLU A 124 -2.48 8.04 -31.74
N CYS A 125 -1.55 8.56 -30.93
CA CYS A 125 -0.42 7.78 -30.46
C CYS A 125 -0.81 6.69 -29.44
N ILE A 126 -1.80 6.95 -28.58
CA ILE A 126 -2.36 5.93 -27.66
C ILE A 126 -3.05 4.83 -28.47
N ALA A 127 -3.87 5.20 -29.47
CA ALA A 127 -4.53 4.23 -30.33
C ALA A 127 -3.53 3.32 -31.05
N LEU A 128 -2.45 3.89 -31.60
CA LEU A 128 -1.37 3.12 -32.20
C LEU A 128 -0.68 2.21 -31.18
N LEU A 129 -0.37 2.69 -29.97
CA LEU A 129 0.23 1.87 -28.92
C LEU A 129 -0.63 0.65 -28.57
N VAL A 130 -1.94 0.84 -28.45
CA VAL A 130 -2.89 -0.23 -28.07
C VAL A 130 -3.17 -1.20 -29.22
N GLN A 131 -3.19 -0.71 -30.47
CA GLN A 131 -3.49 -1.55 -31.65
C GLN A 131 -2.31 -2.40 -32.10
N SER A 132 -1.07 -1.95 -31.85
CA SER A 132 0.08 -2.52 -32.56
C SER A 132 0.56 -3.89 -32.03
N GLY A 133 0.04 -4.38 -30.91
CA GLY A 133 0.48 -5.63 -30.31
C GLY A 133 1.98 -5.62 -29.93
N ILE A 134 2.39 -6.57 -29.09
CA ILE A 134 3.78 -6.66 -28.63
C ILE A 134 4.66 -7.13 -29.80
N SER A 135 5.62 -6.30 -30.22
CA SER A 135 6.64 -6.67 -31.20
C SER A 135 7.56 -7.78 -30.63
N GLN A 136 7.36 -9.00 -31.11
CA GLN A 136 8.23 -10.18 -31.03
C GLN A 136 8.66 -10.67 -29.62
N PHE A 137 8.06 -11.79 -29.21
CA PHE A 137 8.49 -12.66 -28.11
C PHE A 137 9.80 -13.40 -28.41
N ILE A 138 10.93 -12.70 -28.50
CA ILE A 138 12.23 -13.36 -28.56
C ILE A 138 13.26 -12.52 -27.76
N SER A 139 13.30 -12.70 -26.43
CA SER A 139 14.48 -12.48 -25.54
C SER A 139 14.07 -12.22 -24.08
N ARG A 140 15.00 -12.46 -23.14
CA ARG A 140 14.96 -12.13 -21.69
C ARG A 140 14.90 -10.62 -21.38
N THR A 141 14.57 -9.78 -22.36
CA THR A 141 14.55 -8.31 -22.25
C THR A 141 13.12 -7.80 -22.42
N GLN A 142 12.74 -6.77 -21.66
CA GLN A 142 11.41 -6.15 -21.73
C GLN A 142 11.09 -5.74 -23.18
N PRO A 143 9.91 -6.11 -23.72
CA PRO A 143 9.62 -5.90 -25.14
C PRO A 143 9.49 -4.41 -25.47
N THR A 144 9.85 -4.03 -26.70
CA THR A 144 9.69 -2.65 -27.18
C THR A 144 8.30 -2.44 -27.76
N CYS A 145 7.69 -1.29 -27.47
CA CYS A 145 6.39 -0.94 -28.03
C CYS A 145 6.50 -0.70 -29.53
N ALA A 146 5.58 -1.25 -30.30
CA ALA A 146 5.45 -0.97 -31.72
C ALA A 146 4.85 0.44 -31.91
N MET A 147 5.73 1.45 -31.86
CA MET A 147 5.35 2.85 -31.94
C MET A 147 6.17 3.56 -33.02
N ASN A 148 5.49 4.29 -33.90
CA ASN A 148 6.13 4.94 -35.05
C ASN A 148 7.03 6.12 -34.62
N ALA A 149 7.87 6.59 -35.56
CA ALA A 149 8.81 7.68 -35.29
C ALA A 149 8.11 9.01 -34.93
N ARG A 150 6.89 9.25 -35.43
CA ARG A 150 6.11 10.46 -35.11
C ARG A 150 5.73 10.48 -33.63
N CYS A 151 5.14 9.40 -33.10
CA CYS A 151 4.78 9.31 -31.69
C CYS A 151 6.00 9.29 -30.76
N LYS A 152 7.13 8.76 -31.23
CA LYS A 152 8.39 8.85 -30.47
C LYS A 152 8.83 10.30 -30.34
N ARG A 153 8.71 11.10 -31.42
CA ARG A 153 8.98 12.54 -31.38
C ARG A 153 8.00 13.30 -30.49
N VAL A 154 6.73 12.92 -30.44
CA VAL A 154 5.74 13.50 -29.51
C VAL A 154 6.24 13.38 -28.06
N ILE A 155 6.64 12.18 -27.63
CA ILE A 155 7.19 11.99 -26.27
C ILE A 155 8.48 12.78 -26.07
N LEU A 156 9.30 12.95 -27.10
CA LEU A 156 10.56 13.68 -27.04
C LEU A 156 10.43 15.21 -27.18
N GLY A 157 9.23 15.75 -27.37
CA GLY A 157 8.99 17.19 -27.58
C GLY A 157 9.57 18.10 -26.49
N GLU A 158 9.51 19.41 -26.69
CA GLU A 158 10.20 20.36 -25.81
C GLU A 158 9.31 20.93 -24.70
N ASN A 159 7.99 20.78 -24.80
CA ASN A 159 7.04 21.38 -23.85
C ASN A 159 7.20 20.85 -22.42
N GLN A 160 7.36 21.78 -21.48
CA GLN A 160 7.77 21.48 -20.11
C GLN A 160 6.68 21.65 -19.06
N PHE A 161 5.43 21.93 -19.46
CA PHE A 161 4.30 22.16 -18.57
C PHE A 161 2.96 21.90 -19.28
N GLY A 162 1.86 21.98 -18.54
CA GLY A 162 0.48 21.88 -19.04
C GLY A 162 0.09 20.48 -19.52
N TYR A 163 -1.00 20.41 -20.28
CA TYR A 163 -1.48 19.15 -20.84
C TYR A 163 -0.47 18.52 -21.79
N GLY A 164 0.33 19.30 -22.53
CA GLY A 164 1.39 18.76 -23.37
C GLY A 164 2.39 17.91 -22.58
N LEU A 165 2.86 18.39 -21.42
CA LEU A 165 3.70 17.59 -20.51
C LEU A 165 2.94 16.34 -20.00
N THR A 166 1.70 16.52 -19.55
CA THR A 166 0.86 15.45 -19.00
C THR A 166 0.64 14.32 -20.01
N HIS A 167 0.37 14.66 -21.28
CA HIS A 167 0.12 13.71 -22.36
C HIS A 167 1.38 12.93 -22.76
N ARG A 168 2.55 13.57 -22.74
CA ARG A 168 3.84 12.88 -22.96
C ARG A 168 4.12 11.84 -21.87
N LEU A 169 3.79 12.18 -20.63
CA LEU A 169 3.88 11.24 -19.51
C LEU A 169 2.83 10.13 -19.61
N LEU A 170 1.60 10.46 -20.03
CA LEU A 170 0.52 9.49 -20.25
C LEU A 170 0.91 8.42 -21.27
N LEU A 171 1.55 8.80 -22.38
CA LEU A 171 2.04 7.84 -23.38
C LEU A 171 3.04 6.83 -22.79
N LEU A 172 3.96 7.28 -21.93
CA LEU A 172 4.85 6.38 -21.20
C LEU A 172 4.10 5.50 -20.18
N ALA A 173 3.04 6.04 -19.57
CA ALA A 173 2.21 5.29 -18.62
C ALA A 173 1.44 4.17 -19.32
N VAL A 174 0.79 4.46 -20.45
CA VAL A 174 0.08 3.47 -21.26
C VAL A 174 1.05 2.37 -21.73
N ALA A 175 2.20 2.75 -22.31
CA ALA A 175 3.22 1.79 -22.72
C ALA A 175 3.64 0.84 -21.59
N ARG A 176 3.90 1.39 -20.40
CA ARG A 176 4.40 0.62 -19.25
C ARG A 176 3.33 -0.22 -18.56
N PHE A 177 2.19 0.37 -18.22
CA PHE A 177 1.21 -0.22 -17.33
C PHE A 177 0.12 -0.98 -18.07
N LYS A 178 -0.23 -0.55 -19.29
CA LYS A 178 -1.23 -1.22 -20.13
C LYS A 178 -0.57 -2.21 -21.08
N GLU A 179 0.36 -1.74 -21.92
CA GLU A 179 0.98 -2.56 -22.97
C GLU A 179 2.18 -3.40 -22.49
N ARG A 180 2.68 -3.13 -21.28
CA ARG A 180 3.81 -3.83 -20.64
C ARG A 180 5.09 -3.83 -21.48
N CYS A 181 5.32 -2.77 -22.25
CA CYS A 181 6.49 -2.60 -23.12
C CYS A 181 7.27 -1.32 -22.78
N VAL A 182 8.43 -1.14 -23.40
CA VAL A 182 9.22 0.10 -23.34
C VAL A 182 9.20 0.81 -24.68
N VAL A 183 9.07 2.13 -24.65
CA VAL A 183 9.03 2.95 -25.86
C VAL A 183 10.43 3.11 -26.47
N PHE A 184 11.43 3.40 -25.63
CA PHE A 184 12.81 3.59 -26.05
C PHE A 184 13.71 2.51 -25.46
N SER A 185 13.83 2.49 -24.13
CA SER A 185 14.56 1.48 -23.36
C SER A 185 14.19 1.60 -21.88
N PRO A 186 14.37 0.55 -21.05
CA PRO A 186 14.01 0.64 -19.63
C PRO A 186 14.68 1.81 -18.89
N LYS A 187 15.94 2.12 -19.25
CA LYS A 187 16.69 3.23 -18.64
C LYS A 187 16.19 4.59 -19.13
N MET A 188 15.94 4.73 -20.43
CA MET A 188 15.50 6.00 -21.02
C MET A 188 14.06 6.34 -20.62
N ASP A 189 13.16 5.36 -20.65
CA ASP A 189 11.75 5.54 -20.28
C ASP A 189 11.64 5.94 -18.81
N ARG A 190 12.40 5.27 -17.92
CA ARG A 190 12.51 5.66 -16.51
C ARG A 190 13.07 7.07 -16.36
N TYR A 191 14.16 7.40 -17.05
CA TYR A 191 14.72 8.75 -16.99
C TYR A 191 13.71 9.82 -17.43
N LYS A 192 12.94 9.55 -18.49
CA LYS A 192 11.91 10.47 -19.01
C LYS A 192 10.72 10.58 -18.07
N SER A 193 10.16 9.46 -17.56
CA SER A 193 9.07 9.51 -16.57
C SER A 193 9.50 10.27 -15.33
N ASP A 194 10.72 10.04 -14.85
CA ASP A 194 11.28 10.72 -13.68
C ASP A 194 11.41 12.23 -13.91
N THR A 195 11.87 12.61 -15.12
CA THR A 195 12.04 14.02 -15.52
C THR A 195 10.69 14.72 -15.64
N PHE A 196 9.72 14.10 -16.32
CA PHE A 196 8.40 14.67 -16.50
C PHE A 196 7.67 14.82 -15.16
N CYS A 197 7.73 13.81 -14.29
CA CYS A 197 7.11 13.91 -12.99
C CYS A 197 7.77 14.94 -12.06
N LYS A 198 9.04 15.27 -12.27
CA LYS A 198 9.66 16.41 -11.59
C LYS A 198 9.06 17.75 -12.07
N LEU A 199 8.84 17.89 -13.38
CA LEU A 199 8.22 19.10 -13.96
C LEU A 199 6.76 19.22 -13.51
N CYS A 200 5.99 18.13 -13.58
CA CYS A 200 4.62 18.05 -13.07
C CYS A 200 4.53 18.43 -11.60
N TYR A 201 5.52 18.06 -10.78
CA TYR A 201 5.51 18.41 -9.36
C TYR A 201 5.63 19.92 -9.14
N ASN A 202 6.56 20.57 -9.85
CA ASN A 202 6.74 22.01 -9.76
C ASN A 202 5.48 22.75 -10.23
N GLU A 203 4.86 22.26 -11.29
CA GLU A 203 3.63 22.81 -11.84
C GLU A 203 2.44 22.63 -10.90
N ALA A 204 2.25 21.43 -10.34
CA ALA A 204 1.24 21.15 -9.33
C ALA A 204 1.41 22.03 -8.08
N ASP A 205 2.65 22.29 -7.64
CA ASP A 205 2.91 23.21 -6.54
C ASP A 205 2.57 24.66 -6.93
N TYR A 206 2.89 25.07 -8.15
CA TYR A 206 2.51 26.39 -8.66
C TYR A 206 0.99 26.57 -8.71
N ILE A 207 0.25 25.60 -9.23
CA ILE A 207 -1.23 25.58 -9.24
C ILE A 207 -1.77 25.65 -7.80
N ALA A 208 -1.22 24.85 -6.88
CA ALA A 208 -1.63 24.86 -5.48
C ALA A 208 -1.40 26.21 -4.79
N THR A 209 -0.28 26.88 -5.06
CA THR A 209 0.02 28.21 -4.51
C THR A 209 -0.89 29.31 -5.04
N ASN A 210 -1.50 29.10 -6.22
CA ASN A 210 -2.48 29.98 -6.83
C ASN A 210 -3.91 29.47 -6.62
N SER A 211 -4.20 29.05 -5.38
CA SER A 211 -5.54 28.63 -4.94
C SER A 211 -6.15 27.49 -5.76
N PHE A 212 -5.31 26.58 -6.28
CA PHE A 212 -5.76 25.43 -7.06
C PHE A 212 -6.55 25.82 -8.32
N GLY A 213 -6.18 26.92 -8.98
CA GLY A 213 -6.94 27.47 -10.12
C GLY A 213 -6.96 26.62 -11.40
N MET A 214 -6.29 25.46 -11.42
CA MET A 214 -6.32 24.46 -12.51
C MET A 214 -6.31 23.04 -11.90
N PRO A 215 -7.38 22.66 -11.17
CA PRO A 215 -7.35 21.44 -10.38
C PRO A 215 -7.31 20.18 -11.26
N ASP A 216 -7.92 20.21 -12.44
CA ASP A 216 -7.95 19.08 -13.37
C ASP A 216 -6.53 18.64 -13.80
N LEU A 217 -5.75 19.56 -14.36
CA LEU A 217 -4.37 19.37 -14.79
C LEU A 217 -3.50 18.91 -13.63
N MET A 218 -3.64 19.58 -12.47
CA MET A 218 -2.90 19.21 -11.26
C MET A 218 -3.17 17.76 -10.86
N PHE A 219 -4.44 17.32 -10.88
CA PHE A 219 -4.81 15.98 -10.44
C PHE A 219 -4.51 14.90 -11.48
N GLU A 220 -4.56 15.20 -12.78
CA GLU A 220 -4.05 14.31 -13.82
C GLU A 220 -2.56 14.04 -13.62
N GLN A 221 -1.78 15.10 -13.39
CA GLN A 221 -0.35 15.01 -13.11
C GLN A 221 -0.05 14.22 -11.84
N ILE A 222 -0.76 14.49 -10.75
CA ILE A 222 -0.68 13.72 -9.49
C ILE A 222 -0.97 12.25 -9.76
N SER A 223 -2.03 11.95 -10.50
CA SER A 223 -2.49 10.58 -10.74
C SER A 223 -1.47 9.79 -11.55
N ILE A 224 -1.03 10.33 -12.69
CA ILE A 224 -0.09 9.63 -13.57
C ILE A 224 1.27 9.46 -12.89
N CYS A 225 1.78 10.48 -12.20
CA CYS A 225 3.04 10.36 -11.47
C CYS A 225 2.93 9.42 -10.26
N GLY A 226 1.77 9.36 -9.62
CA GLY A 226 1.45 8.35 -8.61
C GLY A 226 1.63 6.93 -9.13
N LEU A 227 1.20 6.63 -10.37
CA LEU A 227 1.39 5.32 -11.01
C LEU A 227 2.88 4.96 -11.16
N PHE A 228 3.74 5.94 -11.43
CA PHE A 228 5.19 5.76 -11.51
C PHE A 228 5.89 5.66 -10.14
N GLY A 229 5.15 5.74 -9.04
CA GLY A 229 5.67 5.61 -7.67
C GLY A 229 6.16 6.93 -7.07
N HIS A 230 5.75 8.08 -7.61
CA HIS A 230 6.13 9.40 -7.09
C HIS A 230 5.27 9.80 -5.88
N ALA A 231 5.61 9.27 -4.71
CA ALA A 231 4.87 9.51 -3.46
C ALA A 231 4.82 11.00 -3.03
N GLN A 232 5.72 11.86 -3.54
CA GLN A 232 5.73 13.29 -3.24
C GLN A 232 4.41 14.01 -3.61
N PHE A 233 3.64 13.47 -4.56
CA PHE A 233 2.35 14.03 -4.94
C PHE A 233 1.23 13.77 -3.90
N LEU A 234 1.47 12.90 -2.90
CA LEU A 234 0.52 12.55 -1.83
C LEU A 234 0.60 13.54 -0.64
N ARG A 235 0.62 14.85 -0.91
CA ARG A 235 0.64 15.87 0.15
C ARG A 235 -0.74 16.01 0.77
N ASN A 236 -0.81 15.95 2.11
CA ASN A 236 -2.07 16.13 2.86
C ASN A 236 -2.85 17.38 2.44
N HIS A 237 -2.17 18.50 2.20
CA HIS A 237 -2.83 19.73 1.75
C HIS A 237 -3.49 19.56 0.37
N TRP A 238 -2.82 18.95 -0.59
CA TRP A 238 -3.36 18.70 -1.93
C TRP A 238 -4.51 17.70 -1.92
N LEU A 239 -4.36 16.60 -1.17
CA LEU A 239 -5.40 15.59 -1.01
C LEU A 239 -6.63 16.13 -0.28
N ASN A 240 -6.43 16.98 0.74
CA ASN A 240 -7.55 17.65 1.42
C ASN A 240 -8.29 18.61 0.48
N THR A 241 -7.59 19.28 -0.44
CA THR A 241 -8.23 20.12 -1.45
C THR A 241 -8.95 19.29 -2.52
N LEU A 242 -8.38 18.16 -2.96
CA LEU A 242 -9.07 17.21 -3.84
C LEU A 242 -10.44 16.80 -3.27
N ARG A 243 -10.48 16.48 -1.97
CA ARG A 243 -11.72 16.13 -1.27
C ARG A 243 -12.76 17.26 -1.27
N LYS A 244 -12.35 18.52 -1.41
CA LYS A 244 -13.29 19.66 -1.53
C LYS A 244 -13.93 19.76 -2.91
N PHE A 245 -13.24 19.29 -3.95
CA PHE A 245 -13.80 19.21 -5.31
C PHE A 245 -14.72 18.00 -5.50
N GLN A 246 -14.75 17.10 -4.53
CA GLN A 246 -15.60 15.91 -4.57
C GLN A 246 -17.05 16.26 -4.21
N THR A 247 -17.98 15.95 -5.09
CA THR A 247 -19.41 16.01 -4.84
C THR A 247 -19.81 14.95 -3.81
N THR A 248 -21.00 15.08 -3.24
CA THR A 248 -21.57 14.07 -2.34
C THR A 248 -21.74 12.70 -2.99
N ALA A 249 -21.86 12.66 -4.33
CA ALA A 249 -21.90 11.43 -5.12
C ALA A 249 -20.51 10.83 -5.40
N GLY A 250 -19.44 11.50 -5.00
CA GLY A 250 -18.06 11.06 -5.21
C GLY A 250 -17.42 11.51 -6.53
N CYS A 251 -18.15 12.24 -7.38
CA CYS A 251 -17.64 12.82 -8.63
C CYS A 251 -16.82 14.09 -8.37
N PHE A 252 -16.02 14.56 -9.32
CA PHE A 252 -15.28 15.81 -9.20
C PHE A 252 -15.89 16.88 -10.13
N SER A 253 -16.07 18.11 -9.62
CA SER A 253 -16.63 19.22 -10.40
C SER A 253 -15.77 20.47 -10.30
N GLU A 254 -15.41 21.05 -11.45
CA GLU A 254 -14.71 22.34 -11.53
C GLU A 254 -15.53 23.49 -10.94
N ARG A 255 -16.87 23.41 -10.93
CA ARG A 255 -17.75 24.50 -10.44
C ARG A 255 -17.65 24.75 -8.94
N LEU A 256 -17.11 23.80 -8.15
CA LEU A 256 -16.85 24.01 -6.72
C LEU A 256 -15.61 24.90 -6.46
N ALA A 257 -14.81 25.18 -7.50
CA ALA A 257 -13.57 25.97 -7.41
C ALA A 257 -13.80 27.50 -7.40
N THR A 258 -14.87 27.99 -8.03
CA THR A 258 -15.06 29.42 -8.29
C THR A 258 -16.02 30.12 -7.31
N GLY A 259 -16.59 29.40 -6.34
CA GLY A 259 -17.59 29.93 -5.41
C GLY A 259 -17.01 30.48 -4.12
N GLY A 260 -16.75 31.78 -4.07
CA GLY A 260 -16.63 32.52 -2.81
C GLY A 260 -17.93 32.48 -2.00
N PHE A 261 -17.81 32.31 -0.69
CA PHE A 261 -18.79 32.56 0.40
C PHE A 261 -20.23 31.99 0.33
N GLU A 262 -20.74 31.44 -0.77
CA GLU A 262 -22.13 30.95 -0.89
C GLU A 262 -22.26 29.42 -1.04
N ALA A 263 -21.25 28.63 -0.69
CA ALA A 263 -21.32 27.17 -0.70
C ALA A 263 -22.33 26.56 0.30
N ASN A 264 -22.90 27.38 1.20
CA ASN A 264 -23.89 26.92 2.19
C ASN A 264 -25.34 26.94 1.69
N LYS A 265 -25.66 27.64 0.59
CA LYS A 265 -27.05 27.71 0.10
C LYS A 265 -27.40 26.59 -0.90
N LEU A 266 -26.43 26.20 -1.74
CA LEU A 266 -26.59 25.09 -2.70
C LEU A 266 -26.58 23.69 -2.06
N ARG A 267 -26.20 23.55 -0.78
CA ARG A 267 -26.19 22.27 -0.08
C ARG A 267 -27.59 21.83 0.39
N GLU A 268 -28.55 22.75 0.47
CA GLU A 268 -29.94 22.47 0.87
C GLU A 268 -30.87 22.23 -0.33
N ASP A 269 -30.65 22.90 -1.46
CA ASP A 269 -31.57 22.83 -2.61
C ASP A 269 -31.39 21.57 -3.47
N VAL A 270 -30.21 20.95 -3.49
CA VAL A 270 -29.95 19.74 -4.31
C VAL A 270 -30.67 18.49 -3.75
N ASN A 271 -31.13 18.50 -2.51
CA ASN A 271 -31.83 17.36 -1.89
C ASN A 271 -33.31 17.25 -2.26
N LYS A 272 -33.89 18.15 -3.07
CA LYS A 272 -35.35 18.17 -3.28
C LYS A 272 -35.87 17.92 -4.70
N GLU A 273 -35.04 17.90 -5.75
CA GLU A 273 -35.62 18.01 -7.11
C GLU A 273 -35.06 17.10 -8.22
N TRP A 274 -34.52 15.93 -7.90
CA TRP A 274 -34.25 14.90 -8.93
C TRP A 274 -34.74 13.52 -8.51
N MET A 275 -36.06 13.39 -8.39
CA MET A 275 -36.76 12.12 -8.60
C MET A 275 -37.57 12.23 -9.90
N LEU A 276 -37.37 11.24 -10.77
CA LEU A 276 -38.15 10.82 -11.96
C LEU A 276 -37.63 11.22 -13.36
N ASP A 277 -37.52 10.18 -14.20
CA ASP A 277 -37.34 10.09 -15.67
C ASP A 277 -36.06 10.69 -16.29
N ARG A 278 -35.15 9.96 -16.97
CA ARG A 278 -35.25 8.79 -17.87
C ARG A 278 -33.85 8.17 -18.12
N PRO A 279 -33.76 7.01 -18.82
CA PRO A 279 -32.56 6.17 -18.97
C PRO A 279 -31.76 6.44 -20.27
N THR A 280 -30.43 6.25 -20.22
CA THR A 280 -29.60 5.48 -21.17
C THR A 280 -28.11 5.70 -20.86
N ASP A 281 -27.41 4.58 -20.70
CA ASP A 281 -26.01 4.29 -21.01
C ASP A 281 -25.06 5.47 -21.29
N ILE A 282 -24.03 5.61 -20.46
CA ILE A 282 -22.62 5.71 -20.88
C ILE A 282 -21.78 5.03 -19.79
N ILE A 283 -21.20 3.89 -20.15
CA ILE A 283 -20.12 3.22 -19.42
C ILE A 283 -18.83 3.95 -19.79
N HIS A 284 -18.24 4.71 -18.86
CA HIS A 284 -16.84 5.12 -18.96
C HIS A 284 -16.16 5.18 -17.58
N GLY A 285 -15.16 4.30 -17.42
CA GLY A 285 -13.94 4.56 -16.64
C GLY A 285 -14.04 4.42 -15.12
N GLU A 286 -13.76 3.22 -14.61
CA GLU A 286 -13.58 2.93 -13.18
C GLU A 286 -12.41 3.76 -12.58
N CYS A 287 -12.72 4.91 -12.00
CA CYS A 287 -11.84 5.62 -11.08
C CYS A 287 -11.80 4.86 -9.74
N ASN A 288 -10.60 4.72 -9.15
CA ASN A 288 -10.34 4.03 -7.87
C ASN A 288 -11.48 4.20 -6.86
N ILE A 289 -12.23 3.13 -6.66
CA ILE A 289 -13.46 3.15 -5.89
C ILE A 289 -13.10 3.19 -4.40
N HIS A 290 -13.05 4.38 -3.81
CA HIS A 290 -13.35 4.49 -2.39
C HIS A 290 -14.83 4.16 -2.24
N PHE A 291 -15.11 2.90 -1.91
CA PHE A 291 -16.47 2.47 -1.64
C PHE A 291 -17.02 3.28 -0.46
N THR A 292 -18.18 3.89 -0.67
CA THR A 292 -18.98 4.45 0.41
C THR A 292 -19.33 3.35 1.41
N PRO A 293 -19.63 3.67 2.69
CA PRO A 293 -20.10 2.68 3.66
C PRO A 293 -21.27 1.83 3.14
N LYS A 294 -22.16 2.43 2.34
CA LYS A 294 -23.26 1.74 1.67
C LYS A 294 -22.75 0.71 0.64
N GLN A 295 -21.79 1.06 -0.20
CA GLN A 295 -21.21 0.11 -1.16
C GLN A 295 -20.44 -1.02 -0.47
N LEU A 296 -19.70 -0.71 0.60
CA LEU A 296 -19.03 -1.74 1.39
C LEU A 296 -20.03 -2.70 2.06
N SER A 297 -21.18 -2.20 2.52
CA SER A 297 -22.25 -3.06 3.06
C SER A 297 -22.92 -3.95 2.02
N ILE A 298 -22.84 -3.60 0.73
CA ILE A 298 -23.29 -4.47 -0.37
C ILE A 298 -22.26 -5.59 -0.59
N ILE A 299 -20.96 -5.29 -0.48
CA ILE A 299 -19.87 -6.24 -0.69
C ILE A 299 -19.76 -7.24 0.46
N PHE A 300 -19.71 -6.74 1.71
CA PHE A 300 -19.48 -7.55 2.91
C PHE A 300 -20.76 -7.92 3.66
N GLY A 301 -21.91 -7.37 3.25
CA GLY A 301 -23.18 -7.58 3.92
C GLY A 301 -23.38 -6.71 5.16
N LYS A 302 -24.35 -7.10 5.99
CA LYS A 302 -24.59 -6.48 7.31
C LYS A 302 -23.46 -6.86 8.27
N TRP A 303 -23.12 -5.93 9.17
CA TRP A 303 -22.03 -6.10 10.12
C TRP A 303 -22.12 -7.41 10.91
N ASP A 304 -23.28 -7.75 11.46
CA ASP A 304 -23.44 -8.96 12.29
C ASP A 304 -23.19 -10.26 11.49
N SER A 305 -23.59 -10.26 10.21
CA SER A 305 -23.33 -11.38 9.30
C SER A 305 -21.85 -11.45 8.95
N TYR A 306 -21.23 -10.32 8.63
CA TYR A 306 -19.79 -10.22 8.40
C TYR A 306 -18.99 -10.72 9.62
N TYR A 307 -19.30 -10.20 10.80
CA TYR A 307 -18.69 -10.57 12.07
C TYR A 307 -18.81 -12.08 12.34
N SER A 308 -20.00 -12.64 12.12
CA SER A 308 -20.21 -14.09 12.28
C SER A 308 -19.39 -14.91 11.29
N ASN A 309 -19.33 -14.49 10.02
CA ASN A 309 -18.57 -15.20 8.98
C ASN A 309 -17.06 -15.11 9.19
N VAL A 310 -16.53 -14.00 9.70
CA VAL A 310 -15.10 -13.85 9.99
C VAL A 310 -14.67 -14.74 11.17
N ASN A 311 -15.53 -14.86 12.19
CA ASN A 311 -15.25 -15.69 13.37
C ASN A 311 -15.46 -17.21 13.12
N ASP A 312 -16.10 -17.58 12.01
CA ASP A 312 -16.25 -18.98 11.62
C ASP A 312 -15.01 -19.47 10.84
N PHE A 313 -13.92 -19.71 11.59
CA PHE A 313 -12.62 -20.09 11.04
C PHE A 313 -12.62 -21.39 10.23
N GLU A 314 -13.52 -22.33 10.55
CA GLU A 314 -13.57 -23.65 9.91
C GLU A 314 -14.38 -23.61 8.60
N LYS A 315 -15.24 -22.60 8.41
CA LYS A 315 -15.99 -22.38 7.17
C LYS A 315 -15.14 -21.71 6.08
N ASN A 316 -14.12 -20.96 6.47
CA ASN A 316 -13.26 -20.24 5.53
C ASN A 316 -12.04 -21.10 5.14
N PHE A 317 -11.60 -20.99 3.90
CA PHE A 317 -10.45 -21.72 3.38
C PHE A 317 -9.33 -20.74 2.98
N PRO A 318 -8.10 -20.82 3.50
CA PRO A 318 -7.66 -21.73 4.55
C PRO A 318 -8.27 -21.42 5.92
N SER A 319 -8.48 -22.47 6.71
CA SER A 319 -8.56 -22.33 8.15
C SER A 319 -7.16 -21.98 8.72
N PRO A 320 -7.06 -21.40 9.93
CA PRO A 320 -5.77 -21.19 10.58
C PRO A 320 -4.91 -22.47 10.63
N LYS A 321 -5.53 -23.63 10.91
CA LYS A 321 -4.85 -24.94 10.93
C LYS A 321 -4.29 -25.33 9.56
N ASP A 322 -5.05 -25.13 8.49
CA ASP A 322 -4.58 -25.42 7.13
C ASP A 322 -3.40 -24.52 6.76
N SER A 323 -3.49 -23.24 7.10
CA SER A 323 -2.43 -22.27 6.86
C SER A 323 -1.16 -22.61 7.64
N ASP A 324 -1.27 -22.91 8.94
CA ASP A 324 -0.14 -23.31 9.79
C ASP A 324 0.52 -24.59 9.28
N ALA A 325 -0.27 -25.57 8.83
CA ALA A 325 0.27 -26.77 8.21
C ALA A 325 1.07 -26.44 6.95
N CYS A 326 0.57 -25.55 6.10
CA CYS A 326 1.27 -25.14 4.89
C CYS A 326 2.52 -24.30 5.17
N LEU A 327 2.47 -23.37 6.12
CA LEU A 327 3.66 -22.63 6.57
C LEU A 327 4.71 -23.60 7.15
N THR A 328 4.29 -24.62 7.88
CA THR A 328 5.18 -25.67 8.39
C THR A 328 5.85 -26.47 7.27
N TYR A 329 5.13 -26.76 6.17
CA TYR A 329 5.74 -27.36 4.98
C TYR A 329 6.73 -26.42 4.31
N LEU A 330 6.41 -25.13 4.21
CA LEU A 330 7.28 -24.12 3.63
C LEU A 330 8.63 -24.03 4.37
N VAL A 331 8.66 -24.30 5.69
CA VAL A 331 9.90 -24.43 6.49
C VAL A 331 10.89 -25.41 5.89
N GLN A 332 10.39 -26.50 5.30
CA GLN A 332 11.20 -27.57 4.74
C GLN A 332 11.88 -27.17 3.43
N THR A 333 11.49 -26.04 2.82
CA THR A 333 12.19 -25.48 1.66
C THR A 333 13.62 -25.10 2.07
N PRO A 334 14.67 -25.74 1.51
CA PRO A 334 16.04 -25.43 1.87
C PRO A 334 16.39 -23.98 1.56
N HIS A 335 17.11 -23.33 2.47
CA HIS A 335 17.74 -22.02 2.20
C HIS A 335 18.90 -22.22 1.21
N LEU A 336 18.63 -22.16 -0.09
CA LEU A 336 19.70 -22.24 -1.09
C LEU A 336 20.25 -20.84 -1.34
N TYR A 337 21.44 -20.57 -0.79
CA TYR A 337 22.27 -19.43 -1.18
C TYR A 337 22.88 -19.71 -2.56
N THR A 338 22.10 -19.61 -3.64
CA THR A 338 22.68 -19.70 -4.98
C THR A 338 23.22 -18.32 -5.39
N ASN A 339 24.54 -18.24 -5.59
CA ASN A 339 25.22 -17.11 -6.22
C ASN A 339 24.89 -16.95 -7.74
N GLY A 340 23.73 -17.45 -8.20
CA GLY A 340 23.37 -17.59 -9.61
C GLY A 340 21.91 -17.20 -9.88
N ARG A 341 21.68 -16.55 -11.04
CA ARG A 341 20.46 -15.84 -11.49
C ARG A 341 19.20 -16.70 -11.73
N SER A 342 19.05 -17.87 -11.11
CA SER A 342 17.83 -18.69 -11.20
C SER A 342 17.03 -18.57 -9.92
N GLN A 343 15.86 -17.94 -10.00
CA GLN A 343 14.95 -17.78 -8.87
C GLN A 343 14.43 -19.15 -8.42
N LEU A 344 14.56 -19.45 -7.13
CA LEU A 344 14.20 -20.75 -6.56
C LEU A 344 12.68 -20.89 -6.44
N SER A 345 12.12 -22.03 -6.83
CA SER A 345 10.71 -22.34 -6.55
C SER A 345 10.57 -22.95 -5.15
N CYS A 346 9.57 -22.50 -4.38
CA CYS A 346 9.29 -23.02 -3.05
C CYS A 346 8.76 -24.45 -3.11
N LEU A 347 9.09 -25.28 -2.12
CA LEU A 347 8.42 -26.58 -1.94
C LEU A 347 6.99 -26.35 -1.44
N THR A 348 6.06 -26.22 -2.38
CA THR A 348 4.65 -25.94 -2.10
C THR A 348 3.78 -27.13 -2.52
N PRO A 349 3.28 -27.94 -1.56
CA PRO A 349 2.37 -29.04 -1.86
C PRO A 349 1.11 -28.56 -2.61
N PRO A 350 0.46 -29.40 -3.44
CA PRO A 350 -0.73 -29.01 -4.18
C PRO A 350 -1.84 -28.40 -3.32
N LYS A 351 -2.08 -28.95 -2.11
CA LYS A 351 -3.05 -28.39 -1.16
C LYS A 351 -2.72 -26.95 -0.75
N CYS A 352 -1.44 -26.64 -0.54
CA CYS A 352 -0.97 -25.29 -0.18
C CYS A 352 -1.01 -24.33 -1.37
N ARG A 353 -0.83 -24.84 -2.59
CA ARG A 353 -1.01 -24.05 -3.81
C ARG A 353 -2.48 -23.69 -4.03
N LEU A 354 -3.39 -24.68 -3.88
CA LEU A 354 -4.84 -24.50 -3.95
C LEU A 354 -5.36 -23.50 -2.91
N MET A 355 -4.81 -23.52 -1.69
CA MET A 355 -5.11 -22.50 -0.68
C MET A 355 -4.92 -21.08 -1.21
N ILE A 356 -3.81 -20.84 -1.92
CA ILE A 356 -3.49 -19.52 -2.44
C ILE A 356 -4.38 -19.19 -3.64
N GLU A 357 -4.66 -20.16 -4.52
CA GLU A 357 -5.44 -19.95 -5.74
C GLU A 357 -6.94 -19.80 -5.47
N GLU A 358 -7.52 -20.68 -4.64
CA GLU A 358 -8.97 -20.88 -4.49
C GLU A 358 -9.51 -20.55 -3.09
N GLY A 359 -8.66 -20.04 -2.20
CA GLY A 359 -9.09 -19.65 -0.86
C GLY A 359 -10.09 -18.48 -0.84
N SER A 360 -10.76 -18.33 0.29
CA SER A 360 -11.65 -17.24 0.63
C SER A 360 -10.93 -15.89 0.53
N ASP A 361 -11.69 -14.88 0.12
CA ASP A 361 -11.20 -13.56 -0.28
C ASP A 361 -11.49 -12.45 0.74
N PHE A 362 -11.75 -12.82 2.00
CA PHE A 362 -11.98 -11.93 3.12
C PHE A 362 -11.49 -12.57 4.43
N GLY A 363 -11.43 -11.78 5.51
CA GLY A 363 -11.13 -12.26 6.84
C GLY A 363 -9.71 -12.79 7.00
N TYR A 364 -9.52 -13.63 8.01
CA TYR A 364 -8.24 -14.28 8.28
C TYR A 364 -7.81 -15.23 7.16
N ALA A 365 -8.74 -15.83 6.42
CA ALA A 365 -8.39 -16.68 5.29
C ALA A 365 -7.64 -15.89 4.19
N LEU A 366 -8.07 -14.66 3.91
CA LEU A 366 -7.37 -13.78 2.97
C LEU A 366 -5.98 -13.40 3.47
N THR A 367 -5.85 -13.00 4.74
CA THR A 367 -4.57 -12.59 5.31
C THR A 367 -3.59 -13.76 5.41
N HIS A 368 -4.07 -14.98 5.66
CA HIS A 368 -3.25 -16.19 5.68
C HIS A 368 -2.74 -16.61 4.29
N ARG A 369 -3.53 -16.40 3.23
CA ARG A 369 -3.05 -16.57 1.83
C ARG A 369 -1.93 -15.59 1.50
N LEU A 370 -2.09 -14.34 1.93
CA LEU A 370 -1.09 -13.29 1.79
C LEU A 370 0.18 -13.60 2.61
N LEU A 371 0.01 -14.06 3.86
CA LEU A 371 1.09 -14.43 4.76
C LEU A 371 1.97 -15.52 4.16
N TYR A 372 1.39 -16.54 3.51
CA TYR A 372 2.18 -17.60 2.86
C TYR A 372 3.13 -17.03 1.79
N LEU A 373 2.63 -16.13 0.93
CA LEU A 373 3.45 -15.47 -0.10
C LEU A 373 4.52 -14.54 0.51
N ILE A 374 4.19 -13.83 1.59
CA ILE A 374 5.14 -12.99 2.34
C ILE A 374 6.26 -13.85 2.94
N VAL A 375 5.95 -14.97 3.59
CA VAL A 375 6.95 -15.87 4.17
C VAL A 375 7.79 -16.53 3.08
N ALA A 376 7.18 -16.97 1.97
CA ALA A 376 7.92 -17.51 0.83
C ALA A 376 8.96 -16.51 0.29
N ARG A 377 8.54 -15.24 0.13
CA ARG A 377 9.40 -14.16 -0.37
C ARG A 377 10.49 -13.76 0.63
N PHE A 378 10.12 -13.38 1.83
CA PHE A 378 11.04 -12.72 2.78
C PHE A 378 11.81 -13.71 3.65
N SER A 379 11.17 -14.80 4.09
CA SER A 379 11.88 -15.84 4.85
C SER A 379 12.66 -16.74 3.88
N ARG A 380 11.97 -17.42 2.96
CA ARG A 380 12.58 -18.50 2.17
C ARG A 380 13.29 -18.07 0.88
N ARG A 381 13.08 -16.83 0.43
CA ARG A 381 13.64 -16.29 -0.83
C ARG A 381 13.33 -17.16 -2.05
N CYS A 382 12.10 -17.67 -2.11
CA CYS A 382 11.63 -18.50 -3.20
C CYS A 382 10.30 -17.94 -3.75
N VAL A 383 9.93 -18.38 -4.95
CA VAL A 383 8.64 -18.09 -5.58
C VAL A 383 7.73 -19.30 -5.52
N VAL A 384 6.46 -19.08 -5.23
CA VAL A 384 5.47 -20.15 -5.18
C VAL A 384 5.01 -20.50 -6.60
N PHE A 385 4.71 -19.49 -7.40
CA PHE A 385 4.27 -19.63 -8.79
C PHE A 385 5.33 -19.07 -9.74
N SER A 386 5.55 -17.76 -9.67
CA SER A 386 6.59 -17.01 -10.39
C SER A 386 6.66 -15.60 -9.79
N GLU A 387 7.76 -14.86 -9.99
CA GLU A 387 7.88 -13.49 -9.42
C GLU A 387 6.71 -12.58 -9.83
N MET A 388 6.33 -12.62 -11.10
CA MET A 388 5.24 -11.82 -11.63
C MET A 388 3.89 -12.27 -11.08
N GLU A 389 3.64 -13.58 -11.02
CA GLU A 389 2.37 -14.10 -10.55
C GLU A 389 2.21 -13.89 -9.03
N ASP A 390 3.23 -14.20 -8.24
CA ASP A 390 3.25 -13.97 -6.80
C ASP A 390 2.97 -12.49 -6.51
N LYS A 391 3.63 -11.57 -7.24
CA LYS A 391 3.39 -10.13 -7.11
C LYS A 391 1.96 -9.73 -7.47
N LEU A 392 1.41 -10.23 -8.58
CA LEU A 392 0.03 -9.94 -8.97
C LEU A 392 -0.97 -10.45 -7.92
N LYS A 393 -0.73 -11.63 -7.34
CA LYS A 393 -1.57 -12.17 -6.26
C LYS A 393 -1.44 -11.33 -4.99
N THR A 394 -0.23 -10.95 -4.57
CA THR A 394 -0.06 -10.10 -3.39
C THR A 394 -0.72 -8.73 -3.56
N ASP A 395 -0.59 -8.10 -4.73
CA ASP A 395 -1.24 -6.81 -5.04
C ASP A 395 -2.76 -6.94 -5.01
N MET A 396 -3.30 -8.02 -5.59
CA MET A 396 -4.74 -8.32 -5.57
C MET A 396 -5.25 -8.56 -4.14
N PHE A 397 -4.55 -9.36 -3.34
CA PHE A 397 -4.94 -9.62 -1.95
C PHE A 397 -4.90 -8.35 -1.13
N CYS A 398 -3.86 -7.53 -1.28
CA CYS A 398 -3.78 -6.26 -0.57
C CYS A 398 -4.86 -5.25 -0.99
N LYS A 399 -5.31 -5.28 -2.24
CA LYS A 399 -6.50 -4.51 -2.66
C LYS A 399 -7.76 -4.97 -1.93
N LYS A 400 -7.98 -6.28 -1.78
CA LYS A 400 -9.12 -6.84 -1.04
C LYS A 400 -9.05 -6.52 0.46
N CYS A 401 -7.88 -6.72 1.07
CA CYS A 401 -7.59 -6.34 2.45
C CYS A 401 -7.89 -4.86 2.70
N PHE A 402 -7.58 -3.98 1.74
CA PHE A 402 -7.84 -2.55 1.90
C PHE A 402 -9.33 -2.22 1.97
N TYR A 403 -10.15 -2.86 1.12
CA TYR A 403 -11.60 -2.67 1.15
C TYR A 403 -12.23 -3.21 2.43
N GLU A 404 -11.73 -4.34 2.93
CA GLU A 404 -12.18 -4.91 4.19
C GLU A 404 -11.77 -4.03 5.39
N ALA A 405 -10.53 -3.53 5.40
CA ALA A 405 -10.06 -2.58 6.42
C ALA A 405 -10.89 -1.29 6.45
N GLU A 406 -11.28 -0.75 5.28
CA GLU A 406 -12.22 0.37 5.19
C GLU A 406 -13.60 0.02 5.76
N TYR A 407 -14.08 -1.20 5.50
CA TYR A 407 -15.36 -1.66 6.04
C TYR A 407 -15.31 -1.77 7.57
N ILE A 408 -14.26 -2.36 8.14
CA ILE A 408 -14.03 -2.45 9.58
C ILE A 408 -13.93 -1.04 10.19
N ALA A 409 -13.17 -0.14 9.57
CA ALA A 409 -13.05 1.25 10.02
C ALA A 409 -14.38 2.01 10.00
N SER A 410 -15.19 1.81 8.94
CA SER A 410 -16.51 2.44 8.79
C SER A 410 -17.53 1.94 9.81
N ASN A 411 -17.31 0.74 10.37
CA ASN A 411 -18.10 0.16 11.45
C ASN A 411 -17.44 0.37 12.82
N GLY A 412 -16.66 1.44 12.99
CA GLY A 412 -16.14 1.85 14.29
C GLY A 412 -14.98 1.00 14.82
N PHE A 413 -14.20 0.37 13.93
CA PHE A 413 -13.02 -0.42 14.32
C PHE A 413 -13.35 -1.59 15.25
N ARG A 414 -14.55 -2.17 15.12
CA ARG A 414 -15.05 -3.27 15.96
C ARG A 414 -14.30 -4.60 15.78
N TYR A 415 -13.37 -4.67 14.82
CA TYR A 415 -12.53 -5.84 14.60
C TYR A 415 -11.07 -5.42 14.35
N PRO A 416 -10.43 -4.77 15.35
CA PRO A 416 -9.16 -4.10 15.15
C PRO A 416 -8.03 -5.09 14.86
N ASP A 417 -8.06 -6.28 15.45
CA ASP A 417 -7.06 -7.33 15.25
C ASP A 417 -6.85 -7.66 13.76
N LEU A 418 -7.89 -8.11 13.07
CA LEU A 418 -7.85 -8.39 11.62
C LEU A 418 -7.46 -7.16 10.79
N MET A 419 -8.01 -5.99 11.11
CA MET A 419 -7.70 -4.77 10.37
C MET A 419 -6.21 -4.42 10.44
N PHE A 420 -5.60 -4.55 11.62
CA PHE A 420 -4.18 -4.26 11.80
C PHE A 420 -3.27 -5.40 11.35
N GLU A 421 -3.76 -6.64 11.26
CA GLU A 421 -3.09 -7.70 10.50
C GLU A 421 -3.01 -7.34 9.02
N GLN A 422 -4.11 -6.92 8.41
CA GLN A 422 -4.15 -6.48 7.01
C GLN A 422 -3.19 -5.32 6.74
N ILE A 423 -3.20 -4.29 7.60
CA ILE A 423 -2.27 -3.16 7.52
C ILE A 423 -0.82 -3.63 7.70
N GLY A 424 -0.57 -4.51 8.67
CA GLY A 424 0.74 -5.08 8.95
C GLY A 424 1.32 -5.84 7.76
N LEU A 425 0.54 -6.75 7.17
CA LEU A 425 0.98 -7.56 6.03
C LEU A 425 1.19 -6.73 4.76
N CYS A 426 0.22 -5.89 4.40
CA CYS A 426 0.30 -5.11 3.17
C CYS A 426 1.29 -3.94 3.25
N GLY A 427 1.51 -3.38 4.44
CA GLY A 427 2.53 -2.36 4.66
C GLY A 427 3.94 -2.87 4.36
N LEU A 428 4.24 -4.15 4.63
CA LEU A 428 5.54 -4.76 4.32
C LEU A 428 5.83 -4.81 2.84
N LEU A 429 4.79 -5.06 2.05
CA LEU A 429 4.83 -5.12 0.59
C LEU A 429 4.85 -3.71 -0.04
N GLY A 430 4.86 -2.64 0.76
CA GLY A 430 4.98 -1.27 0.31
C GLY A 430 3.64 -0.58 -0.03
N HIS A 431 2.50 -1.17 0.34
CA HIS A 431 1.18 -0.55 0.13
C HIS A 431 0.94 0.61 1.12
N ALA A 432 1.47 1.79 0.80
CA ALA A 432 1.41 2.97 1.64
C ALA A 432 -0.02 3.47 1.94
N GLN A 433 -1.03 3.09 1.15
CA GLN A 433 -2.41 3.51 1.37
C GLN A 433 -2.99 3.06 2.72
N PHE A 434 -2.39 2.04 3.35
CA PHE A 434 -2.76 1.55 4.69
C PHE A 434 -2.17 2.41 5.83
N ILE A 435 -1.14 3.23 5.57
CA ILE A 435 -0.45 4.06 6.58
C ILE A 435 -1.21 5.37 6.78
N ARG A 436 -2.46 5.27 7.22
CA ARG A 436 -3.36 6.42 7.44
C ARG A 436 -3.26 6.96 8.84
N ASN A 437 -3.12 8.28 8.97
CA ASN A 437 -3.02 8.95 10.27
C ASN A 437 -4.19 8.58 11.21
N TYR A 438 -5.43 8.58 10.70
CA TYR A 438 -6.60 8.23 11.50
C TYR A 438 -6.57 6.77 11.99
N TRP A 439 -6.18 5.82 11.13
CA TRP A 439 -6.08 4.40 11.50
C TRP A 439 -4.97 4.17 12.53
N LEU A 440 -3.80 4.77 12.35
CA LEU A 440 -2.68 4.66 13.29
C LEU A 440 -2.99 5.31 14.64
N LYS A 441 -3.68 6.46 14.65
CA LYS A 441 -4.15 7.06 15.90
C LYS A 441 -5.16 6.18 16.60
N THR A 442 -6.06 5.52 15.86
CA THR A 442 -7.00 4.56 16.43
C THR A 442 -6.27 3.34 17.00
N LEU A 443 -5.25 2.81 16.31
CA LEU A 443 -4.40 1.74 16.85
C LEU A 443 -3.86 2.13 18.24
N LEU A 444 -3.22 3.30 18.34
CA LEU A 444 -2.63 3.76 19.60
C LEU A 444 -3.65 3.94 20.73
N LYS A 445 -4.93 4.13 20.43
CA LYS A 445 -5.99 4.18 21.46
C LYS A 445 -6.34 2.81 22.03
N PHE A 446 -6.06 1.73 21.31
CA PHE A 446 -6.24 0.36 21.81
C PHE A 446 -5.08 -0.10 22.69
N GLN A 447 -3.97 0.65 22.74
CA GLN A 447 -2.82 0.28 23.56
C GLN A 447 -3.16 0.41 25.05
N THR A 448 -2.90 -0.65 25.82
CA THR A 448 -3.07 -0.63 27.28
C THR A 448 -1.93 0.14 27.96
N PRO A 449 -2.06 0.52 29.24
CA PRO A 449 -0.97 1.13 30.01
C PRO A 449 0.31 0.27 30.06
N GLU A 450 0.17 -1.06 29.97
CA GLU A 450 1.26 -2.04 29.92
C GLU A 450 1.96 -2.06 28.55
N GLY A 451 1.41 -1.35 27.56
CA GLY A 451 1.98 -1.17 26.23
C GLY A 451 1.59 -2.24 25.22
N CYS A 452 0.70 -3.17 25.59
CA CYS A 452 0.18 -4.24 24.74
C CYS A 452 -1.23 -3.90 24.19
N PHE A 453 -1.88 -4.84 23.52
CA PHE A 453 -3.18 -4.64 22.89
C PHE A 453 -4.17 -5.75 23.28
N PRO A 454 -5.39 -5.44 23.74
CA PRO A 454 -6.34 -6.42 24.29
C PRO A 454 -7.16 -7.13 23.20
N GLY A 455 -7.59 -8.38 23.45
CA GLY A 455 -8.30 -9.20 22.46
C GLY A 455 -9.73 -8.73 22.13
N LYS A 456 -10.31 -7.87 22.95
CA LYS A 456 -11.62 -7.23 22.74
C LYS A 456 -11.48 -5.72 22.85
N ALA A 457 -12.16 -4.99 21.94
CA ALA A 457 -12.32 -3.54 22.08
C ALA A 457 -13.06 -3.25 23.40
N SER A 458 -12.64 -2.18 24.07
CA SER A 458 -12.84 -1.86 25.49
C SER A 458 -14.28 -1.68 26.00
N GLU A 459 -15.32 -2.09 25.26
CA GLU A 459 -16.72 -1.95 25.71
C GLU A 459 -17.18 -3.09 26.65
N GLU A 460 -16.38 -4.14 26.89
CA GLU A 460 -16.75 -5.28 27.77
C GLU A 460 -15.79 -5.49 28.97
N VAL A 461 -14.89 -4.56 29.28
CA VAL A 461 -13.82 -4.79 30.29
C VAL A 461 -14.25 -4.52 31.74
N GLU A 462 -15.47 -4.01 31.99
CA GLU A 462 -15.89 -3.72 33.37
C GLU A 462 -16.29 -4.94 34.22
N ASP A 463 -16.44 -6.15 33.66
CA ASP A 463 -17.13 -7.24 34.39
C ASP A 463 -16.34 -8.53 34.63
N GLN A 464 -15.02 -8.55 34.43
CA GLN A 464 -14.22 -9.77 34.65
C GLN A 464 -12.92 -9.52 35.43
N MET A 465 -13.06 -9.06 36.68
CA MET A 465 -12.04 -9.23 37.71
C MET A 465 -12.52 -10.28 38.72
N LYS A 466 -12.14 -11.55 38.49
CA LYS A 466 -11.99 -12.52 39.56
C LYS A 466 -10.56 -13.05 39.49
N GLU A 467 -9.77 -12.64 40.48
CA GLU A 467 -8.43 -13.16 40.75
C GLU A 467 -8.56 -14.61 41.21
N ASP A 468 -7.96 -15.54 40.47
CA ASP A 468 -7.62 -16.86 40.98
C ASP A 468 -6.10 -16.88 41.22
N GLU A 469 -5.70 -17.04 42.48
CA GLU A 469 -4.33 -16.83 42.98
C GLU A 469 -3.34 -17.99 42.69
N ASP A 470 -3.71 -19.04 41.93
CA ASP A 470 -2.89 -20.25 41.83
C ASP A 470 -2.78 -20.87 40.41
N GLU A 471 -2.36 -20.12 39.38
CA GLU A 471 -2.04 -20.73 38.07
C GLU A 471 -0.59 -20.51 37.57
N GLU A 472 0.18 -21.58 37.71
CA GLU A 472 1.43 -21.89 37.03
C GLU A 472 1.30 -21.67 35.50
N TRP A 473 2.25 -20.93 34.90
CA TRP A 473 2.28 -20.53 33.49
C TRP A 473 2.02 -21.69 32.51
N LYS A 474 0.78 -21.83 32.03
CA LYS A 474 0.43 -22.77 30.96
C LYS A 474 0.41 -22.03 29.63
N ILE A 475 1.35 -22.38 28.74
CA ILE A 475 1.29 -22.08 27.31
C ILE A 475 0.21 -22.99 26.71
N ASP A 476 -1.07 -22.76 27.02
CA ASP A 476 -2.17 -23.44 26.35
C ASP A 476 -3.41 -22.52 26.24
N ARG A 477 -3.81 -22.27 25.00
CA ARG A 477 -5.13 -21.78 24.51
C ARG A 477 -5.77 -20.49 24.99
N LYS A 478 -5.24 -19.76 25.98
CA LYS A 478 -5.61 -18.35 26.14
C LYS A 478 -4.58 -17.51 25.38
N LEU A 479 -4.99 -16.90 24.28
CA LEU A 479 -4.21 -15.95 23.47
C LEU A 479 -3.83 -14.68 24.24
N ASP A 480 -4.09 -14.64 25.55
CA ASP A 480 -3.93 -13.48 26.40
C ASP A 480 -2.76 -13.70 27.37
N ILE A 481 -1.83 -12.75 27.41
CA ILE A 481 -0.73 -12.63 28.37
C ILE A 481 -1.05 -11.50 29.36
N MET A 482 -0.27 -11.40 30.45
CA MET A 482 -0.51 -10.43 31.54
C MET A 482 -1.93 -10.58 32.12
N ASN A 483 -2.29 -11.77 32.58
CA ASN A 483 -3.58 -12.06 33.23
C ASN A 483 -4.81 -11.68 32.38
N GLY A 484 -4.77 -11.88 31.07
CA GLY A 484 -5.91 -11.56 30.20
C GLY A 484 -5.88 -10.15 29.59
N GLN A 485 -4.95 -9.29 30.00
CA GLN A 485 -4.92 -7.89 29.56
C GLN A 485 -4.39 -7.72 28.12
N CYS A 486 -3.54 -8.64 27.65
CA CYS A 486 -2.80 -8.48 26.42
C CYS A 486 -3.04 -9.64 25.46
N ASN A 487 -3.66 -9.41 24.31
CA ASN A 487 -3.74 -10.42 23.27
C ASN A 487 -2.43 -10.51 22.46
N VAL A 488 -1.86 -11.70 22.39
CA VAL A 488 -0.57 -11.97 21.73
C VAL A 488 -0.66 -11.72 20.23
N HIS A 489 -1.75 -12.10 19.59
CA HIS A 489 -1.94 -11.93 18.15
C HIS A 489 -2.06 -10.45 17.81
N PHE A 490 -3.00 -9.75 18.45
CA PHE A 490 -3.23 -8.33 18.21
C PHE A 490 -2.00 -7.49 18.52
N SER A 491 -1.33 -7.77 19.65
CA SER A 491 -0.09 -7.08 19.99
C SER A 491 1.00 -7.29 18.94
N SER A 492 1.07 -8.47 18.31
CA SER A 492 2.05 -8.76 17.26
C SER A 492 1.78 -7.95 15.98
N VAL A 493 0.53 -7.93 15.53
CA VAL A 493 0.15 -7.22 14.29
C VAL A 493 0.11 -5.71 14.49
N ALA A 494 -0.15 -5.23 15.71
CA ALA A 494 -0.01 -3.83 16.09
C ALA A 494 1.45 -3.36 16.00
N VAL A 495 2.37 -4.12 16.59
CA VAL A 495 3.82 -3.84 16.53
C VAL A 495 4.32 -3.85 15.08
N ALA A 496 3.86 -4.81 14.27
CA ALA A 496 4.14 -4.86 12.83
C ALA A 496 3.65 -3.61 12.09
N THR A 497 2.41 -3.19 12.36
CA THR A 497 1.82 -1.97 11.78
C THR A 497 2.60 -0.72 12.16
N LEU A 498 2.92 -0.54 13.44
CA LEU A 498 3.70 0.61 13.92
C LEU A 498 5.09 0.63 13.32
N SER A 499 5.73 -0.54 13.17
CA SER A 499 7.00 -0.68 12.48
C SER A 499 6.92 -0.25 11.01
N ASN A 500 5.89 -0.67 10.28
CA ASN A 500 5.66 -0.20 8.90
C ASN A 500 5.46 1.32 8.85
N ALA A 501 4.72 1.88 9.79
CA ALA A 501 4.50 3.33 9.87
C ALA A 501 5.80 4.09 10.16
N LEU A 502 6.62 3.61 11.10
CA LEU A 502 7.94 4.17 11.38
C LEU A 502 8.84 4.08 10.15
N ARG A 503 8.91 2.92 9.50
CA ARG A 503 9.65 2.75 8.25
C ARG A 503 9.18 3.70 7.16
N PHE A 504 7.87 3.85 6.96
CA PHE A 504 7.30 4.79 6.00
C PHE A 504 7.71 6.23 6.30
N ILE A 505 7.57 6.68 7.55
CA ILE A 505 7.98 8.02 7.99
C ILE A 505 9.48 8.20 7.74
N MET A 506 10.27 7.21 8.14
CA MET A 506 11.71 7.27 8.06
C MET A 506 12.22 7.29 6.62
N GLU A 507 11.66 6.47 5.74
CA GLU A 507 12.03 6.47 4.32
C GLU A 507 11.54 7.74 3.59
N THR A 508 10.38 8.28 3.98
CA THR A 508 9.75 9.44 3.32
C THR A 508 10.36 10.78 3.76
N TYR A 509 10.66 10.94 5.04
CA TYR A 509 11.08 12.23 5.59
C TYR A 509 12.59 12.30 5.89
N TYR A 510 13.34 11.19 5.77
CA TYR A 510 14.79 11.09 6.04
C TYR A 510 15.55 10.18 5.05
#